data_AF-L0EFL0-F1
#
_entry.id   AF-L0EFL0-F1
#
_cell.length_a   1.000
_cell.length_b   1.000
_cell.length_c   1.000
_cell.angle_alpha   90.00
_cell.angle_beta   90.00
_cell.angle_gamma   90.00
#
_symmetry.space_group_name_H-M   'P 1'
#
loop_
_entity.id
_entity.type
_entity.pdbx_description
1 polymer ?
#
loop_
_entity_poly.entity_id
_entity_poly.type
_entity_poly.pdbx_seq_one_letter_code
_entity_poly.pdbx_strand_id
1 'polypeptide(L)'
;MNEERRRTIIREIDYWQKNKLLPDQYCDFLMNLYKTDEEIGRPSSGWAGRAVSVVNGASGKQWLLAFGIFSVICLVILYFSVFHPVLQTALTLFAVVLLLYFGLKRRRASEPVGLTLIGLGMLTLLVAGIVMLQLHGLDTPMWTALFLTGCGLFWIVFGIAARFPVLHYVGWLAIFLVYAMLLARVGGHPKWYEVQLFWLPASFVFGWFSWFVHRWSKPSSAVLFAAAATLWFMPELYAAFLMGQPPWIQLALIAKIAIGGSLIFALRKQWTVWVA
;
A
#
# COMPACT_ATOMS: atom_id res chain seq x y z
N MET A 1 -26.98 2.65 34.90
CA MET A 1 -27.16 2.22 36.30
C MET A 1 -27.53 3.44 37.12
N ASN A 2 -28.47 3.34 38.07
CA ASN A 2 -28.87 4.50 38.87
C ASN A 2 -27.74 4.87 39.86
N GLU A 3 -27.28 6.12 39.83
CA GLU A 3 -26.11 6.62 40.57
C GLU A 3 -26.28 6.51 42.09
N GLU A 4 -27.52 6.56 42.55
CA GLU A 4 -27.89 6.33 43.95
C GLU A 4 -27.67 4.86 44.36
N ARG A 5 -28.07 3.91 43.50
CA ARG A 5 -27.86 2.47 43.76
C ARG A 5 -26.38 2.12 43.83
N ARG A 6 -25.55 2.77 43.01
CA ARG A 6 -24.08 2.61 43.05
C ARG A 6 -23.49 3.03 44.39
N ARG A 7 -23.87 4.21 44.87
CA ARG A 7 -23.39 4.73 46.17
C ARG A 7 -23.84 3.86 47.34
N THR A 8 -25.03 3.28 47.26
CA THR A 8 -25.51 2.30 48.26
C THR A 8 -24.64 1.04 48.25
N ILE A 9 -24.37 0.45 47.07
CA ILE A 9 -23.55 -0.76 46.95
C ILE A 9 -22.12 -0.53 47.47
N ILE A 10 -21.50 0.61 47.16
CA ILE A 10 -20.14 0.94 47.65
C ILE A 10 -20.11 1.03 49.20
N ARG A 11 -21.14 1.63 49.81
CA ARG A 11 -21.26 1.70 51.27
C ARG A 11 -21.46 0.33 51.91
N GLU A 12 -22.21 -0.56 51.27
CA GLU A 12 -22.40 -1.93 51.74
C GLU A 12 -21.10 -2.74 51.69
N ILE A 13 -20.31 -2.59 50.63
CA ILE A 13 -19.00 -3.26 50.51
C ILE A 13 -18.04 -2.78 51.62
N ASP A 14 -18.00 -1.48 51.93
CA ASP A 14 -17.19 -0.93 53.03
C ASP A 14 -17.67 -1.44 54.41
N TYR A 15 -18.98 -1.56 54.59
CA TYR A 15 -19.57 -2.17 55.78
C TYR A 15 -19.20 -3.65 55.93
N TRP A 16 -19.20 -4.42 54.83
CA TRP A 16 -18.79 -5.82 54.84
C TRP A 16 -17.31 -6.00 55.17
N GLN A 17 -16.45 -5.10 54.67
CA GLN A 17 -15.02 -5.11 54.95
C GLN A 17 -14.73 -4.77 56.42
N LYS A 18 -15.32 -3.69 56.96
CA LYS A 18 -15.13 -3.27 58.36
C LYS A 18 -15.58 -4.30 59.37
N ASN A 19 -16.69 -4.99 59.08
CA ASN A 19 -17.23 -6.03 59.96
C ASN A 19 -16.70 -7.44 59.66
N LYS A 20 -15.73 -7.58 58.74
CA LYS A 20 -15.14 -8.86 58.31
C LYS A 20 -16.17 -9.92 57.89
N LEU A 21 -17.25 -9.48 57.26
CA LEU A 21 -18.31 -10.35 56.73
C LEU A 21 -17.87 -11.08 55.45
N LEU A 22 -16.90 -10.52 54.73
CA LEU A 22 -16.23 -11.13 53.59
C LEU A 22 -14.70 -10.95 53.71
N PRO A 23 -13.90 -11.87 53.14
CA PRO A 23 -12.45 -11.70 53.10
C PRO A 23 -12.06 -10.48 52.25
N ASP A 24 -11.01 -9.78 52.68
CA ASP A 24 -10.58 -8.50 52.09
C ASP A 24 -10.36 -8.56 50.56
N GLN A 25 -9.82 -9.67 50.07
CA GLN A 25 -9.57 -9.88 48.63
C GLN A 25 -10.85 -9.82 47.78
N TYR A 26 -11.99 -10.25 48.32
CA TYR A 26 -13.28 -10.21 47.62
C TYR A 26 -13.90 -8.81 47.68
N CYS A 27 -13.76 -8.11 48.80
CA CYS A 27 -14.17 -6.71 48.93
C CYS A 27 -13.40 -5.82 47.95
N ASP A 28 -12.09 -6.04 47.81
CA ASP A 28 -11.24 -5.31 46.86
C ASP A 28 -11.64 -5.58 45.40
N PHE A 29 -11.96 -6.84 45.07
CA PHE A 29 -12.45 -7.20 43.74
C PHE A 29 -13.79 -6.53 43.41
N LEU A 30 -14.76 -6.58 44.32
CA LEU A 30 -16.07 -5.94 44.15
C LEU A 30 -15.95 -4.43 44.07
N MET A 31 -15.12 -3.81 44.91
CA MET A 31 -14.85 -2.37 44.87
C MET A 31 -14.28 -1.95 43.51
N ASN A 32 -13.37 -2.73 42.95
CA ASN A 32 -12.80 -2.46 41.63
C ASN A 32 -13.79 -2.66 40.47
N LEU A 33 -14.86 -3.44 40.64
CA LEU A 33 -15.94 -3.57 39.65
C LEU A 33 -16.86 -2.34 39.61
N TYR A 34 -17.00 -1.62 40.73
CA TYR A 34 -17.90 -0.48 40.85
C TYR A 34 -17.21 0.88 40.76
N LYS A 35 -15.87 0.93 40.83
CA LYS A 35 -15.08 2.12 40.51
C LYS A 35 -15.20 2.45 39.02
N THR A 36 -15.29 3.74 38.71
CA THR A 36 -15.40 4.23 37.32
C THR A 36 -14.02 4.20 36.65
N ASP A 37 -13.94 4.07 35.32
CA ASP A 37 -12.66 4.11 34.58
C ASP A 37 -11.81 5.37 34.90
N GLU A 38 -12.45 6.48 35.28
CA GLU A 38 -11.78 7.71 35.78
C GLU A 38 -11.11 7.54 37.15
N GLU A 39 -11.70 6.77 38.08
CA GLU A 39 -11.16 6.53 39.43
C GLU A 39 -10.08 5.45 39.46
N ILE A 40 -10.10 4.52 38.50
CA ILE A 40 -9.09 3.46 38.36
C ILE A 40 -7.85 3.98 37.59
N GLY A 41 -7.88 5.21 37.08
CA GLY A 41 -6.75 5.79 36.32
C GLY A 41 -6.39 4.94 35.09
N ARG A 42 -7.32 4.14 34.58
CA ARG A 42 -7.07 3.32 33.40
C ARG A 42 -7.11 4.24 32.19
N PRO A 43 -6.00 4.41 31.45
CA PRO A 43 -6.06 5.14 30.20
C PRO A 43 -7.06 4.40 29.30
N SER A 44 -8.11 5.11 28.89
CA SER A 44 -9.10 4.63 27.95
C SER A 44 -8.37 3.99 26.76
N SER A 45 -8.52 2.68 26.62
CA SER A 45 -7.66 1.82 25.80
C SER A 45 -7.87 2.00 24.28
N GLY A 46 -8.71 2.96 23.87
CA GLY A 46 -8.95 3.34 22.49
C GLY A 46 -8.10 4.53 22.02
N TRP A 47 -7.75 4.54 20.72
CA TRP A 47 -7.17 5.71 20.03
C TRP A 47 -7.93 7.01 20.33
N ALA A 48 -9.26 6.94 20.36
CA ALA A 48 -10.14 8.09 20.65
C ALA A 48 -9.95 8.65 22.07
N GLY A 49 -9.77 7.78 23.07
CA GLY A 49 -9.58 8.20 24.46
C GLY A 49 -8.26 8.93 24.70
N ARG A 50 -7.18 8.44 24.07
CA ARG A 50 -5.88 9.12 24.06
C ARG A 50 -5.91 10.44 23.28
N ALA A 51 -6.66 10.53 22.19
CA ALA A 51 -6.82 11.77 21.45
C ALA A 51 -7.54 12.84 22.28
N VAL A 52 -8.61 12.47 22.99
CA VAL A 52 -9.37 13.39 23.85
C VAL A 52 -8.55 13.86 25.05
N SER A 53 -7.77 12.99 25.69
CA SER A 53 -6.89 13.41 26.81
C SER A 53 -5.78 14.36 26.37
N VAL A 54 -5.24 14.19 25.15
CA VAL A 54 -4.22 15.09 24.58
C VAL A 54 -4.82 16.44 24.21
N VAL A 55 -6.05 16.48 23.70
CA VAL A 55 -6.75 17.72 23.37
C VAL A 55 -7.13 18.52 24.61
N ASN A 56 -7.58 17.85 25.68
CA ASN A 56 -7.95 18.51 26.94
C ASN A 56 -6.74 19.02 27.76
N GLY A 57 -5.56 18.43 27.57
CA GLY A 57 -4.31 18.88 28.21
C GLY A 57 -3.50 19.90 27.39
N ALA A 58 -3.98 20.27 26.19
CA ALA A 58 -3.24 21.16 25.30
C ALA A 58 -3.34 22.63 25.74
N SER A 59 -2.20 23.28 25.92
CA SER A 59 -2.14 24.72 26.22
C SER A 59 -2.68 25.53 25.04
N GLY A 60 -3.30 26.70 25.29
CA GLY A 60 -3.80 27.59 24.24
C GLY A 60 -2.77 27.94 23.15
N LYS A 61 -1.46 27.96 23.50
CA LYS A 61 -0.37 28.14 22.52
C LYS A 61 -0.22 26.95 21.56
N GLN A 62 -0.42 25.73 22.04
CA GLN A 62 -0.39 24.51 21.21
C GLN A 62 -1.62 24.44 20.29
N TRP A 63 -2.78 24.90 20.76
CA TRP A 63 -3.99 25.00 19.95
C TRP A 63 -3.84 26.01 18.80
N LEU A 64 -3.29 27.20 19.11
CA LEU A 64 -3.00 28.22 18.10
C LEU A 64 -1.96 27.75 17.07
N LEU A 65 -0.94 27.01 17.52
CA LEU A 65 0.09 26.45 16.64
C LEU A 65 -0.47 25.34 15.74
N ALA A 66 -1.30 24.43 16.29
CA ALA A 66 -1.96 23.39 15.51
C ALA A 66 -2.91 23.99 14.47
N PHE A 67 -3.72 24.98 14.88
CA PHE A 67 -4.61 25.70 13.97
C PHE A 67 -3.82 26.45 12.89
N GLY A 68 -2.70 27.10 13.26
CA GLY A 68 -1.82 27.77 12.32
C GLY A 68 -1.22 26.82 11.27
N ILE A 69 -0.67 25.68 11.70
CA ILE A 69 -0.15 24.65 10.79
C ILE A 69 -1.27 24.15 9.87
N PHE A 70 -2.43 23.82 10.43
CA PHE A 70 -3.57 23.35 9.64
C PHE A 70 -4.01 24.37 8.60
N SER A 71 -4.10 25.65 8.99
CA SER A 71 -4.47 26.75 8.11
C SER A 71 -3.46 26.93 6.98
N VAL A 72 -2.16 26.86 7.27
CA VAL A 72 -1.09 26.90 6.26
C VAL A 72 -1.19 25.71 5.30
N ILE A 73 -1.41 24.49 5.80
CA ILE A 73 -1.59 23.30 4.96
C ILE A 73 -2.81 23.48 4.03
N CYS A 74 -3.94 23.95 4.57
CA CYS A 74 -5.13 24.24 3.78
C CYS A 74 -4.87 25.29 2.71
N LEU A 75 -4.18 26.40 3.04
CA LEU A 75 -3.82 27.43 2.07
C LEU A 75 -2.93 26.86 0.96
N VAL A 76 -1.92 26.07 1.31
CA VAL A 76 -1.03 25.45 0.32
C VAL A 76 -1.79 24.52 -0.62
N ILE A 77 -2.73 23.72 -0.09
CA ILE A 77 -3.53 22.80 -0.91
C ILE A 77 -4.52 23.56 -1.80
N LEU A 78 -5.21 24.58 -1.26
CA LEU A 78 -6.22 25.34 -2.01
C LEU A 78 -5.62 26.24 -3.09
N TYR A 79 -4.46 26.83 -2.82
CA TYR A 79 -3.75 27.69 -3.78
C TYR A 79 -2.66 26.95 -4.55
N PHE A 80 -2.63 25.61 -4.46
CA PHE A 80 -1.59 24.80 -5.06
C PHE A 80 -1.40 25.09 -6.55
N SER A 81 -2.50 25.23 -7.30
CA SER A 81 -2.50 25.48 -8.75
C SER A 81 -1.96 26.85 -9.15
N VAL A 82 -1.97 27.84 -8.26
CA VAL A 82 -1.52 29.21 -8.53
C VAL A 82 0.01 29.34 -8.38
N PHE A 83 0.64 28.46 -7.61
CA PHE A 83 2.08 28.51 -7.41
C PHE A 83 2.85 28.22 -8.70
N HIS A 84 4.07 28.75 -8.79
CA HIS A 84 4.99 28.46 -9.90
C HIS A 84 5.24 26.93 -10.00
N PRO A 85 5.31 26.34 -11.21
CA PRO A 85 5.44 24.89 -11.40
C PRO A 85 6.58 24.27 -10.58
N VAL A 86 7.74 24.95 -10.53
CA VAL A 86 8.92 24.53 -9.74
C VAL A 86 8.59 24.35 -8.26
N LEU A 87 7.82 25.27 -7.66
CA LEU A 87 7.44 25.19 -6.26
C LEU A 87 6.43 24.06 -6.02
N GLN A 88 5.47 23.89 -6.94
CA GLN A 88 4.52 22.77 -6.88
C GLN A 88 5.29 21.43 -6.86
N THR A 89 6.21 21.22 -7.81
CA THR A 89 7.04 20.01 -7.89
C THR A 89 7.91 19.83 -6.65
N ALA A 90 8.54 20.89 -6.15
CA ALA A 90 9.36 20.83 -4.94
C ALA A 90 8.54 20.40 -3.71
N LEU A 91 7.34 20.97 -3.52
CA LEU A 91 6.46 20.62 -2.40
C LEU A 91 5.98 19.17 -2.49
N THR A 92 5.58 18.71 -3.68
CA THR A 92 5.17 17.33 -3.90
C THR A 92 6.31 16.35 -3.65
N LEU A 93 7.50 16.60 -4.21
CA LEU A 93 8.67 15.75 -3.98
C LEU A 93 9.08 15.75 -2.51
N PHE A 94 9.03 16.90 -1.85
CA PHE A 94 9.30 16.99 -0.42
C PHE A 94 8.32 16.13 0.40
N ALA A 95 7.02 16.19 0.11
CA ALA A 95 6.03 15.35 0.76
C ALA A 95 6.29 13.84 0.51
N VAL A 96 6.62 13.45 -0.73
CA VAL A 96 6.98 12.07 -1.06
C VAL A 96 8.23 11.62 -0.29
N VAL A 97 9.30 12.43 -0.29
CA VAL A 97 10.54 12.11 0.44
C VAL A 97 10.29 11.97 1.93
N LEU A 98 9.47 12.84 2.54
CA LEU A 98 9.10 12.70 3.94
C LEU A 98 8.34 11.40 4.22
N LEU A 99 7.35 11.05 3.39
CA LEU A 99 6.60 9.80 3.52
C LEU A 99 7.51 8.57 3.40
N LEU A 100 8.44 8.57 2.43
CA LEU A 100 9.41 7.49 2.26
C LEU A 100 10.39 7.41 3.44
N TYR A 101 10.92 8.54 3.90
CA TYR A 101 11.84 8.61 5.04
C TYR A 101 11.19 8.11 6.33
N PHE A 102 10.00 8.64 6.67
CA PHE A 102 9.26 8.20 7.84
C PHE A 102 8.78 6.75 7.72
N GLY A 103 8.39 6.32 6.52
CA GLY A 103 8.02 4.93 6.25
C GLY A 103 9.18 3.97 6.51
N LEU A 104 10.36 4.26 5.95
CA LEU A 104 11.57 3.46 6.19
C LEU A 104 12.00 3.46 7.66
N LYS A 105 11.93 4.62 8.33
CA LYS A 105 12.27 4.74 9.75
C LYS A 105 11.29 3.96 10.63
N ARG A 106 9.98 4.09 10.38
CA ARG A 106 8.92 3.45 11.18
C ARG A 106 8.83 1.95 10.93
N ARG A 107 9.26 1.47 9.76
CA ARG A 107 9.29 0.04 9.44
C ARG A 107 10.08 -0.80 10.45
N ARG A 108 11.15 -0.24 11.03
CA ARG A 108 11.94 -0.91 12.08
C ARG A 108 11.14 -1.17 13.37
N ALA A 109 10.18 -0.31 13.67
CA ALA A 109 9.35 -0.42 14.88
C ALA A 109 8.02 -1.12 14.61
N SER A 110 7.41 -0.87 13.45
CA SER A 110 6.19 -1.49 12.99
C SER A 110 6.23 -1.60 11.47
N GLU A 111 6.42 -2.82 10.98
CA GLU A 111 6.46 -3.10 9.55
C GLU A 111 5.19 -2.65 8.80
N PRO A 112 3.95 -2.98 9.23
CA PRO A 112 2.76 -2.60 8.48
C PRO A 112 2.63 -1.08 8.35
N VAL A 113 2.92 -0.32 9.41
CA VAL A 113 2.87 1.16 9.37
C VAL A 113 3.95 1.72 8.45
N GLY A 114 5.15 1.13 8.45
CA GLY A 114 6.22 1.54 7.54
C GLY A 114 5.85 1.32 6.08
N LEU A 115 5.29 0.15 5.76
CA LEU A 115 4.87 -0.22 4.40
C LEU A 115 3.70 0.64 3.91
N THR A 116 2.74 0.98 4.77
CA THR A 116 1.62 1.87 4.38
C THR A 116 2.09 3.28 4.08
N LEU A 117 3.03 3.83 4.86
CA LEU A 117 3.62 5.15 4.59
C LEU A 117 4.43 5.17 3.28
N ILE A 118 5.20 4.10 3.01
CA ILE A 118 5.90 3.95 1.74
C ILE A 118 4.91 3.88 0.59
N GLY A 119 3.87 3.04 0.71
CA GLY A 119 2.82 2.91 -0.29
C GLY A 119 2.11 4.23 -0.56
N LEU A 120 1.79 4.99 0.49
CA LEU A 120 1.21 6.33 0.37
C LEU A 120 2.14 7.28 -0.36
N GLY A 121 3.44 7.30 -0.04
CA GLY A 121 4.43 8.13 -0.75
C GLY A 121 4.52 7.79 -2.24
N MET A 122 4.49 6.51 -2.59
CA MET A 122 4.50 6.06 -3.98
C MET A 122 3.21 6.42 -4.73
N LEU A 123 2.05 6.29 -4.07
CA LEU A 123 0.77 6.71 -4.62
C LEU A 123 0.70 8.22 -4.82
N THR A 124 1.18 9.00 -3.83
CA THR A 124 1.27 10.46 -3.94
C THR A 124 2.16 10.86 -5.11
N LEU A 125 3.32 10.22 -5.28
CA LEU A 125 4.20 10.46 -6.43
C LEU A 125 3.47 10.27 -7.75
N LEU A 126 2.76 9.15 -7.91
CA LEU A 126 2.00 8.83 -9.13
C LEU A 126 0.87 9.86 -9.36
N VAL A 127 -0.03 10.00 -8.40
CA VAL A 127 -1.26 10.80 -8.55
C VAL A 127 -0.92 12.28 -8.73
N ALA A 128 -0.06 12.82 -7.87
CA ALA A 128 0.31 14.23 -7.97
C ALA A 128 1.07 14.54 -9.26
N GLY A 129 1.92 13.62 -9.73
CA GLY A 129 2.61 13.80 -11.02
C GLY A 129 1.67 13.77 -12.23
N ILE A 130 0.67 12.88 -12.24
CA ILE A 130 -0.38 12.90 -13.29
C ILE A 130 -1.18 14.20 -13.25
N VAL A 131 -1.58 14.65 -12.06
CA VAL A 131 -2.27 15.93 -11.89
C VAL A 131 -1.42 17.10 -12.36
N MET A 132 -0.11 17.10 -12.07
CA MET A 132 0.81 18.13 -12.58
C MET A 132 0.91 18.13 -14.10
N LEU A 133 0.99 16.96 -14.74
CA LEU A 133 0.98 16.90 -16.20
C LEU A 133 -0.27 17.54 -16.78
N GLN A 134 -1.44 17.27 -16.20
CA GLN A 134 -2.72 17.85 -16.62
C GLN A 134 -2.78 19.36 -16.36
N LEU A 135 -2.37 19.82 -15.19
CA LEU A 135 -2.39 21.24 -14.81
C LEU A 135 -1.54 22.12 -15.73
N HIS A 136 -0.43 21.58 -16.24
CA HIS A 136 0.51 22.31 -17.11
C HIS A 136 0.34 21.99 -18.60
N GLY A 137 -0.74 21.29 -19.00
CA GLY A 137 -1.02 20.97 -20.40
C GLY A 137 0.01 20.01 -21.03
N LEU A 138 0.69 19.21 -20.21
CA LEU A 138 1.67 18.20 -20.60
C LEU A 138 1.08 16.78 -20.57
N ASP A 139 -0.24 16.64 -20.52
CA ASP A 139 -0.96 15.36 -20.49
C ASP A 139 -0.99 14.61 -21.83
N THR A 140 -0.09 14.97 -22.75
CA THR A 140 0.09 14.22 -23.99
C THR A 140 0.45 12.76 -23.68
N PRO A 141 0.10 11.82 -24.58
CA PRO A 141 0.41 10.40 -24.42
C PRO A 141 1.89 10.10 -24.16
N MET A 142 2.77 10.85 -24.83
CA MET A 142 4.22 10.67 -24.74
C MET A 142 4.73 11.05 -23.34
N TRP A 143 4.36 12.23 -22.85
CA TRP A 143 4.75 12.69 -21.52
C TRP A 143 4.16 11.82 -20.41
N THR A 144 2.91 11.41 -20.56
CA THR A 144 2.25 10.47 -19.63
C THR A 144 2.97 9.13 -19.59
N ALA A 145 3.30 8.55 -20.76
CA ALA A 145 4.06 7.30 -20.83
C ALA A 145 5.45 7.44 -20.20
N LEU A 146 6.18 8.51 -20.51
CA LEU A 146 7.51 8.76 -19.95
C LEU A 146 7.47 8.88 -18.42
N PHE A 147 6.50 9.62 -17.89
CA PHE A 147 6.30 9.77 -16.45
C PHE A 147 5.97 8.44 -15.78
N LEU A 148 5.01 7.68 -16.32
CA LEU A 148 4.64 6.37 -15.78
C LEU A 148 5.79 5.36 -15.83
N THR A 149 6.59 5.37 -16.91
CA THR A 149 7.82 4.57 -16.99
C THR A 149 8.82 5.01 -15.92
N GLY A 150 9.02 6.31 -15.73
CA GLY A 150 9.87 6.85 -14.66
C GLY A 150 9.43 6.39 -13.26
N CYS A 151 8.13 6.46 -12.96
CA CYS A 151 7.56 5.92 -11.71
C CYS A 151 7.78 4.41 -11.58
N GLY A 152 7.51 3.64 -12.63
CA GLY A 152 7.70 2.19 -12.64
C GLY A 152 9.15 1.78 -12.37
N LEU A 153 10.11 2.43 -13.04
CA LEU A 153 11.54 2.23 -12.80
C LEU A 153 11.94 2.61 -11.38
N PHE A 154 11.46 3.75 -10.88
CA PHE A 154 11.72 4.16 -9.50
C PHE A 154 11.17 3.14 -8.50
N TRP A 155 9.96 2.61 -8.71
CA TRP A 155 9.36 1.58 -7.85
C TRP A 155 10.11 0.26 -7.89
N ILE A 156 10.64 -0.14 -9.05
CA ILE A 156 11.51 -1.32 -9.17
C ILE A 156 12.77 -1.12 -8.34
N VAL A 157 13.50 -0.02 -8.57
CA VAL A 157 14.76 0.27 -7.88
C VAL A 157 14.55 0.40 -6.38
N PHE A 158 13.54 1.18 -5.96
CA PHE A 158 13.23 1.38 -4.55
C PHE A 158 12.72 0.09 -3.91
N GLY A 159 11.86 -0.68 -4.59
CA GLY A 159 11.35 -1.96 -4.10
C GLY A 159 12.45 -3.00 -3.87
N ILE A 160 13.45 -3.05 -4.76
CA ILE A 160 14.64 -3.90 -4.58
C ILE A 160 15.49 -3.39 -3.41
N ALA A 161 15.83 -2.10 -3.39
CA ALA A 161 16.68 -1.50 -2.36
C ALA A 161 16.07 -1.61 -0.96
N ALA A 162 14.75 -1.38 -0.84
CA ALA A 162 14.02 -1.46 0.40
C ALA A 162 13.59 -2.89 0.77
N ARG A 163 13.90 -3.93 -0.03
CA ARG A 163 13.39 -5.30 0.18
C ARG A 163 11.87 -5.34 0.35
N PHE A 164 11.15 -4.71 -0.58
CA PHE A 164 9.69 -4.70 -0.65
C PHE A 164 9.23 -5.33 -1.99
N PRO A 165 9.08 -6.66 -2.06
CA PRO A 165 8.85 -7.39 -3.31
C PRO A 165 7.55 -6.99 -4.02
N VAL A 166 6.50 -6.67 -3.27
CA VAL A 166 5.22 -6.22 -3.84
C VAL A 166 5.40 -4.92 -4.62
N LEU A 167 6.14 -3.95 -4.09
CA LEU A 167 6.39 -2.68 -4.79
C LEU A 167 7.25 -2.90 -6.04
N HIS A 168 8.26 -3.77 -5.96
CA HIS A 168 9.04 -4.16 -7.13
C HIS A 168 8.15 -4.75 -8.24
N TYR A 169 7.24 -5.65 -7.88
CA TYR A 169 6.29 -6.25 -8.83
C TYR A 169 5.32 -5.20 -9.42
N VAL A 170 4.77 -4.32 -8.59
CA VAL A 170 3.88 -3.23 -9.06
C VAL A 170 4.61 -2.29 -10.03
N GLY A 171 5.91 -2.04 -9.83
CA GLY A 171 6.73 -1.30 -10.80
C GLY A 171 6.80 -1.96 -12.18
N TRP A 172 6.93 -3.29 -12.24
CA TRP A 172 6.84 -4.02 -13.52
C TRP A 172 5.45 -3.96 -14.14
N LEU A 173 4.38 -4.09 -13.34
CA LEU A 173 3.01 -3.95 -13.82
C LEU A 173 2.76 -2.57 -14.44
N ALA A 174 3.30 -1.50 -13.84
CA ALA A 174 3.22 -0.15 -14.42
C ALA A 174 3.93 -0.07 -15.78
N ILE A 175 5.11 -0.68 -15.93
CA ILE A 175 5.83 -0.73 -17.22
C ILE A 175 5.04 -1.54 -18.25
N PHE A 176 4.48 -2.68 -17.88
CA PHE A 176 3.66 -3.50 -18.79
C PHE A 176 2.39 -2.76 -19.23
N LEU A 177 1.79 -1.97 -18.34
CA LEU A 177 0.65 -1.12 -18.67
C LEU A 177 1.04 -0.06 -19.70
N VAL A 178 2.17 0.64 -19.50
CA VAL A 178 2.67 1.61 -20.48
C VAL A 178 2.96 0.94 -21.82
N TYR A 179 3.58 -0.24 -21.81
CA TYR A 179 3.82 -1.02 -23.02
C TYR A 179 2.52 -1.38 -23.74
N ALA A 180 1.49 -1.84 -23.02
CA ALA A 180 0.17 -2.11 -23.58
C ALA A 180 -0.48 -0.85 -24.18
N MET A 181 -0.40 0.29 -23.48
CA MET A 181 -0.95 1.56 -23.95
C MET A 181 -0.25 2.06 -25.22
N LEU A 182 1.07 1.89 -25.32
CA LEU A 182 1.83 2.24 -26.52
C LEU A 182 1.46 1.32 -27.68
N LEU A 183 1.38 0.00 -27.43
CA LEU A 183 1.00 -0.99 -28.43
C LEU A 183 -0.40 -0.73 -29.00
N ALA A 184 -1.35 -0.34 -28.14
CA ALA A 184 -2.71 0.03 -28.54
C ALA A 184 -2.77 1.25 -29.46
N ARG A 185 -1.76 2.12 -29.42
CA ARG A 185 -1.70 3.34 -30.24
C ARG A 185 -1.06 3.13 -31.61
N VAL A 186 -0.44 1.98 -31.86
CA VAL A 186 0.26 1.72 -33.14
C VAL A 186 -0.71 1.58 -34.34
N GLY A 187 -2.02 1.76 -34.15
CA GLY A 187 -2.99 2.03 -35.23
C GLY A 187 -3.32 0.83 -36.13
N GLY A 188 -2.59 -0.27 -36.02
CA GLY A 188 -3.02 -1.56 -36.57
C GLY A 188 -4.07 -2.20 -35.67
N HIS A 189 -4.99 -2.97 -36.25
CA HIS A 189 -5.66 -4.04 -35.53
C HIS A 189 -4.76 -5.27 -35.66
N PRO A 190 -3.84 -5.55 -34.71
CA PRO A 190 -2.94 -6.68 -34.88
C PRO A 190 -3.74 -7.96 -35.00
N LYS A 191 -3.24 -8.90 -35.81
CA LYS A 191 -3.83 -10.23 -35.83
C LYS A 191 -3.52 -10.94 -34.51
N TRP A 192 -4.34 -11.92 -34.15
CA TRP A 192 -4.20 -12.64 -32.87
C TRP A 192 -2.78 -13.19 -32.64
N TYR A 193 -2.11 -13.70 -33.68
CA TYR A 193 -0.75 -14.24 -33.56
C TYR A 193 0.32 -13.14 -33.34
N GLU A 194 0.09 -11.93 -33.83
CA GLU A 194 1.01 -10.79 -33.64
C GLU A 194 1.00 -10.37 -32.17
N VAL A 195 -0.17 -10.38 -31.55
CA VAL A 195 -0.30 -10.16 -30.10
C VAL A 195 0.48 -11.22 -29.31
N GLN A 196 0.44 -12.49 -29.72
CA GLN A 196 1.25 -13.52 -29.06
C GLN A 196 2.75 -13.20 -29.18
N LEU A 197 3.21 -12.77 -30.37
CA LEU A 197 4.61 -12.43 -30.62
C LEU A 197 5.09 -11.20 -29.84
N PHE A 198 4.20 -10.24 -29.54
CA PHE A 198 4.54 -9.05 -28.77
C PHE A 198 4.83 -9.35 -27.30
N TRP A 199 4.12 -10.31 -26.69
CA TRP A 199 4.18 -10.53 -25.24
C TRP A 199 4.90 -11.83 -24.83
N LEU A 200 4.76 -12.93 -25.59
CA LEU A 200 5.33 -14.23 -25.21
C LEU A 200 6.86 -14.24 -25.13
N PRO A 201 7.62 -13.65 -26.08
CA PRO A 201 9.08 -13.58 -25.96
C PRO A 201 9.51 -12.88 -24.68
N ALA A 202 8.81 -11.80 -24.27
CA ALA A 202 9.08 -11.12 -23.01
C ALA A 202 8.82 -12.05 -21.82
N SER A 203 7.72 -12.81 -21.81
CA SER A 203 7.45 -13.81 -20.75
C SER A 203 8.60 -14.80 -20.58
N PHE A 204 9.13 -15.36 -21.68
CA PHE A 204 10.28 -16.27 -21.62
C PHE A 204 11.55 -15.58 -21.12
N VAL A 205 11.83 -14.34 -21.54
CA VAL A 205 12.98 -13.57 -21.05
C VAL A 205 12.88 -13.33 -19.55
N PHE A 206 11.70 -12.96 -19.04
CA PHE A 206 11.50 -12.78 -17.59
C PHE A 206 11.60 -14.10 -16.83
N GLY A 207 11.09 -15.21 -17.38
CA GLY A 207 11.23 -16.53 -16.78
C GLY A 207 12.70 -16.97 -16.69
N TRP A 208 13.47 -16.77 -17.77
CA TRP A 208 14.91 -17.00 -17.79
C TRP A 208 15.65 -16.10 -16.80
N PHE A 209 15.31 -14.80 -16.78
CA PHE A 209 15.95 -13.83 -15.89
C PHE A 209 15.63 -14.09 -14.42
N SER A 210 14.42 -14.58 -14.11
CA SER A 210 14.06 -15.05 -12.77
C SER A 210 14.99 -16.15 -12.29
N TRP A 211 15.24 -17.17 -13.13
CA TRP A 211 16.21 -18.24 -12.83
C TRP A 211 17.62 -17.68 -12.64
N PHE A 212 18.06 -16.79 -13.52
CA PHE A 212 19.39 -16.17 -13.46
C PHE A 212 19.60 -15.32 -12.20
N VAL A 213 18.59 -14.55 -11.78
CA VAL A 213 18.66 -13.66 -10.61
C VAL A 213 18.51 -14.42 -9.29
N HIS A 214 17.96 -15.64 -9.32
CA HIS A 214 17.77 -16.49 -8.15
C HIS A 214 19.05 -16.65 -7.32
N ARG A 215 20.21 -16.75 -7.96
CA ARG A 215 21.51 -16.90 -7.27
C ARG A 215 21.92 -15.69 -6.43
N TRP A 216 21.37 -14.50 -6.71
CA TRP A 216 21.71 -13.27 -5.99
C TRP A 216 20.59 -12.82 -5.05
N SER A 217 19.33 -12.99 -5.44
CA SER A 217 18.17 -12.53 -4.65
C SER A 217 16.95 -13.42 -4.90
N LYS A 218 16.63 -14.28 -3.94
CA LYS A 218 15.37 -15.07 -3.94
C LYS A 218 14.13 -14.17 -4.11
N PRO A 219 13.98 -13.04 -3.38
CA PRO A 219 12.80 -12.19 -3.54
C PRO A 219 12.69 -11.53 -4.92
N SER A 220 13.81 -11.07 -5.50
CA SER A 220 13.79 -10.48 -6.84
C SER A 220 13.49 -11.52 -7.92
N SER A 221 14.01 -12.73 -7.77
CA SER A 221 13.70 -13.87 -8.65
C SER A 221 12.20 -14.20 -8.63
N ALA A 222 11.59 -14.27 -7.44
CA ALA A 222 10.16 -14.53 -7.31
C ALA A 222 9.30 -13.44 -7.99
N VAL A 223 9.70 -12.17 -7.88
CA VAL A 223 9.02 -11.05 -8.57
C VAL A 223 9.13 -11.18 -10.09
N LEU A 224 10.32 -11.51 -10.61
CA LEU A 224 10.52 -11.71 -12.05
C LEU A 224 9.74 -12.92 -12.57
N PHE A 225 9.61 -13.99 -11.77
CA PHE A 225 8.78 -15.14 -12.10
C PHE A 225 7.29 -14.76 -12.17
N ALA A 226 6.81 -14.00 -11.18
CA ALA A 226 5.46 -13.47 -11.20
C ALA A 226 5.22 -12.58 -12.43
N ALA A 227 6.17 -11.70 -12.77
CA ALA A 227 6.11 -10.86 -13.97
C ALA A 227 6.09 -11.69 -15.27
N ALA A 228 6.88 -12.77 -15.35
CA ALA A 228 6.84 -13.72 -16.46
C ALA A 228 5.45 -14.36 -16.61
N ALA A 229 4.85 -14.78 -15.49
CA ALA A 229 3.51 -15.35 -15.47
C ALA A 229 2.45 -14.32 -15.89
N THR A 230 2.56 -13.05 -15.47
CA THR A 230 1.68 -11.98 -15.96
C THR A 230 1.78 -11.84 -17.48
N LEU A 231 3.00 -11.75 -18.01
CA LEU A 231 3.25 -11.59 -19.44
C LEU A 231 2.75 -12.79 -20.26
N TRP A 232 2.74 -13.99 -19.69
CA TRP A 232 2.24 -15.21 -20.34
C TRP A 232 0.77 -15.12 -20.73
N PHE A 233 -0.05 -14.51 -19.86
CA PHE A 233 -1.51 -14.34 -20.05
C PHE A 233 -1.90 -12.97 -20.64
N MET A 234 -0.94 -12.07 -20.80
CA MET A 234 -1.21 -10.72 -21.29
C MET A 234 -1.69 -10.66 -22.75
N PRO A 235 -1.30 -11.56 -23.68
CA PRO A 235 -1.90 -11.60 -25.02
C PRO A 235 -3.42 -11.74 -25.02
N GLU A 236 -3.94 -12.66 -24.20
CA GLU A 236 -5.37 -12.92 -24.11
C GLU A 236 -6.08 -11.76 -23.44
N LEU A 237 -5.50 -11.20 -22.38
CA LEU A 237 -6.05 -10.00 -21.75
C LEU A 237 -6.14 -8.84 -22.75
N TYR A 238 -5.06 -8.59 -23.49
CA TYR A 238 -5.00 -7.55 -24.51
C TYR A 238 -6.03 -7.79 -25.62
N ALA A 239 -6.13 -9.01 -26.15
CA ALA A 239 -7.11 -9.37 -27.17
C ALA A 239 -8.56 -9.25 -26.66
N ALA A 240 -8.83 -9.65 -25.42
CA ALA A 240 -10.17 -9.55 -24.82
C ALA A 240 -10.65 -8.10 -24.68
N PHE A 241 -9.76 -7.20 -24.25
CA PHE A 241 -10.10 -5.80 -24.00
C PHE A 241 -10.09 -4.94 -25.27
N LEU A 242 -9.19 -5.19 -26.24
CA LEU A 242 -8.98 -4.30 -27.40
C LEU A 242 -9.44 -4.88 -28.75
N MET A 243 -9.59 -6.20 -28.89
CA MET A 243 -9.89 -6.82 -30.20
C MET A 243 -11.31 -7.37 -30.35
N GLY A 244 -12.13 -7.30 -29.29
CA GLY A 244 -13.45 -7.93 -29.27
C GLY A 244 -13.31 -9.45 -29.15
N GLN A 245 -13.68 -9.99 -27.98
CA GLN A 245 -13.37 -11.36 -27.56
C GLN A 245 -13.49 -12.42 -28.68
N PRO A 246 -12.36 -12.97 -29.20
CA PRO A 246 -12.43 -14.02 -30.19
C PRO A 246 -13.06 -15.28 -29.57
N PRO A 247 -13.90 -16.03 -30.31
CA PRO A 247 -14.66 -17.14 -29.75
C PRO A 247 -13.77 -18.28 -29.20
N TRP A 248 -12.52 -18.37 -29.67
CA TRP A 248 -11.54 -19.35 -29.22
C TRP A 248 -10.68 -18.89 -28.02
N ILE A 249 -10.89 -17.70 -27.46
CA ILE A 249 -10.05 -17.16 -26.37
C ILE A 249 -10.07 -18.04 -25.11
N GLN A 250 -11.22 -18.62 -24.77
CA GLN A 250 -11.37 -19.51 -23.63
C GLN A 250 -10.56 -20.79 -23.81
N LEU A 251 -10.60 -21.37 -25.01
CA LEU A 251 -9.81 -22.56 -25.35
C LEU A 251 -8.31 -22.25 -25.31
N ALA A 252 -7.89 -21.08 -25.81
CA ALA A 252 -6.51 -20.64 -25.75
C ALA A 252 -6.01 -20.46 -24.31
N LEU A 253 -6.84 -19.88 -23.42
CA LEU A 253 -6.53 -19.77 -21.99
C LEU A 253 -6.40 -21.13 -21.32
N ILE A 254 -7.34 -22.06 -21.56
CA ILE A 254 -7.28 -23.42 -21.02
C ILE A 254 -6.01 -24.13 -21.49
N ALA A 255 -5.69 -24.04 -22.78
CA ALA A 255 -4.45 -24.60 -23.33
C ALA A 255 -3.21 -24.00 -22.68
N LYS A 256 -3.16 -22.67 -22.50
CA LYS A 256 -2.04 -21.98 -21.83
C LYS A 256 -1.90 -22.38 -20.36
N ILE A 257 -3.00 -22.57 -19.64
CA ILE A 257 -3.00 -23.05 -18.27
C ILE A 257 -2.47 -24.49 -18.22
N ALA A 258 -2.93 -25.36 -19.12
CA ALA A 258 -2.45 -26.74 -19.20
C ALA A 258 -0.94 -26.81 -19.52
N ILE A 259 -0.47 -26.02 -20.49
CA ILE A 259 0.95 -25.92 -20.85
C ILE A 259 1.77 -25.36 -19.69
N GLY A 260 1.35 -24.23 -19.11
CA GLY A 260 2.04 -23.59 -17.98
C GLY A 260 2.10 -24.51 -16.76
N GLY A 261 1.00 -25.16 -16.41
CA GLY A 261 0.93 -26.13 -15.32
C GLY A 261 1.82 -27.35 -15.57
N SER A 262 1.83 -27.87 -16.79
CA SER A 262 2.71 -28.99 -17.18
C SER A 262 4.19 -28.60 -17.10
N LEU A 263 4.56 -27.40 -17.54
CA LEU A 263 5.92 -26.87 -17.43
C LEU A 263 6.35 -26.70 -15.97
N ILE A 264 5.50 -26.09 -15.14
CA ILE A 264 5.76 -25.94 -13.69
C ILE A 264 5.91 -27.32 -13.04
N PHE A 265 5.06 -28.29 -13.39
CA PHE A 265 5.15 -29.65 -12.85
C PHE A 265 6.40 -30.39 -13.33
N ALA A 266 6.79 -30.25 -14.59
CA ALA A 266 8.01 -30.85 -15.14
C ALA A 266 9.25 -30.27 -14.44
N LEU A 267 9.25 -28.96 -14.19
CA LEU A 267 10.33 -28.22 -13.54
C LEU A 267 10.25 -28.28 -12.01
N ARG A 268 9.33 -29.07 -11.41
CA ARG A 268 9.11 -29.11 -9.95
C ARG A 268 10.37 -29.31 -9.14
N LYS A 269 11.24 -30.23 -9.55
CA LYS A 269 12.49 -30.52 -8.84
C LYS A 269 13.47 -29.34 -8.85
N GLN A 270 13.35 -28.43 -9.82
CA GLN A 270 14.19 -27.25 -9.93
C GLN A 270 13.63 -26.08 -9.10
N TRP A 271 12.31 -25.84 -9.14
CA TRP A 271 11.72 -24.70 -8.41
C TRP A 271 11.34 -24.98 -6.96
N THR A 272 11.11 -26.24 -6.54
CA THR A 272 10.80 -26.55 -5.13
C THR A 272 11.97 -26.27 -4.19
N VAL A 273 13.21 -26.30 -4.70
CA VAL A 273 14.41 -25.86 -3.97
C VAL A 273 14.39 -24.34 -3.71
N TRP A 274 13.61 -23.57 -4.47
CA TRP A 274 13.52 -22.11 -4.33
C TRP A 274 12.55 -21.68 -3.24
N VAL A 275 11.53 -22.50 -2.94
CA VAL A 275 10.49 -22.23 -1.92
C VAL A 275 10.85 -22.82 -0.54
N ALA A 276 11.68 -23.88 -0.50
CA ALA A 276 12.30 -24.39 0.73
C ALA A 276 13.44 -23.48 1.22
#